data_AF-A0A8C6W5I6-F1
#
_entry.id   AF-A0A8C6W5I6-F1
#
_cell.length_a   1.000
_cell.length_b   1.000
_cell.length_c   1.000
_cell.angle_alpha   90.00
_cell.angle_beta   90.00
_cell.angle_gamma   90.00
#
_symmetry.space_group_name_H-M   'P 1'
#
loop_
_entity.id
_entity.type
_entity.pdbx_description
1 polymer ?
#
loop_
_entity_poly.entity_id
_entity_poly.type
_entity_poly.pdbx_seq_one_letter_code
_entity_poly.pdbx_strand_id
1 'polypeptide(L)'
;MELVQDTSRPPLKYLKGIPMVKYFAEATETLQNFQAFPDDLLVSTYPKSGTTWVSEILDVIYQGGDLEKCRRAPIYIRVPFLEKTGW
;
A
#
# COMPACT_ATOMS: atom_id res chain seq x y z
N MET A 1 -18.07 10.98 -30.43
CA MET A 1 -16.72 10.96 -29.83
C MET A 1 -16.94 11.14 -28.34
N GLU A 2 -16.84 10.07 -27.55
CA GLU A 2 -16.95 10.20 -26.09
C GLU A 2 -15.73 10.95 -25.57
N LEU A 3 -15.98 11.98 -24.76
CA LEU A 3 -14.93 12.73 -24.09
C LEU A 3 -14.29 11.80 -23.06
N VAL A 4 -13.04 11.40 -23.28
CA VAL A 4 -12.26 10.70 -22.26
C VAL A 4 -12.11 11.67 -21.08
N GLN A 5 -12.77 11.35 -19.98
CA GLN A 5 -12.74 12.17 -18.78
C GLN A 5 -11.30 12.17 -18.24
N ASP A 6 -10.68 13.35 -18.13
CA ASP A 6 -9.34 13.48 -17.54
C ASP A 6 -9.42 13.10 -16.06
N THR A 7 -8.84 11.96 -15.72
CA THR A 7 -8.80 11.41 -14.36
C THR A 7 -7.55 11.83 -13.59
N SER A 8 -6.70 12.69 -14.17
CA SER A 8 -5.47 13.12 -13.54
C SER A 8 -5.72 14.10 -12.39
N ARG A 9 -4.98 13.95 -11.29
CA ARG A 9 -4.99 14.83 -10.11
C ARG A 9 -6.40 15.10 -9.52
N PRO A 10 -7.18 14.05 -9.19
CA PRO A 10 -8.45 14.26 -8.51
C PRO A 10 -8.23 14.94 -7.14
N PRO A 11 -9.20 15.71 -6.63
CA PRO A 11 -9.12 16.26 -5.29
C PRO A 11 -9.13 15.15 -4.23
N LEU A 12 -8.63 15.46 -3.03
CA LEU A 12 -8.70 14.56 -1.89
C LEU A 12 -10.15 14.33 -1.45
N LYS A 13 -10.45 13.12 -0.97
CA LYS A 13 -11.73 12.75 -0.37
C LYS A 13 -11.55 12.65 1.14
N TYR A 14 -12.44 13.27 1.90
CA TYR A 14 -12.42 13.17 3.36
C TYR A 14 -13.08 11.87 3.80
N LEU A 15 -12.35 11.09 4.59
CA LEU A 15 -12.85 9.87 5.23
C LEU A 15 -12.70 10.04 6.74
N LYS A 16 -13.83 10.08 7.47
CA LYS A 16 -13.85 10.26 8.94
C LYS A 16 -12.98 11.44 9.42
N GLY A 17 -12.95 12.54 8.65
CA GLY A 17 -12.16 13.73 8.95
C GLY A 17 -10.72 13.73 8.43
N ILE A 18 -10.24 12.64 7.82
CA ILE A 18 -8.88 12.52 7.27
C ILE A 18 -8.91 12.76 5.75
N PRO A 19 -8.10 13.69 5.20
CA PRO A 19 -8.00 13.89 3.76
C PRO A 19 -7.18 12.76 3.13
N MET A 20 -7.83 11.97 2.27
CA MET A 20 -7.27 10.77 1.65
C MET A 20 -7.24 10.93 0.12
N VAL A 21 -6.30 10.25 -0.56
CA VAL A 21 -6.33 10.11 -2.02
C VAL A 21 -7.64 9.42 -2.41
N LYS A 22 -8.35 9.97 -3.41
CA LYS A 22 -9.69 9.51 -3.82
C LYS A 22 -9.83 7.98 -3.86
N TYR A 23 -8.91 7.32 -4.56
CA TYR A 23 -8.94 5.87 -4.77
C TYR A 23 -8.72 5.05 -3.48
N PHE A 24 -7.92 5.54 -2.54
CA PHE A 24 -7.70 4.87 -1.25
C PHE A 24 -8.91 5.02 -0.33
N ALA A 25 -9.56 6.18 -0.38
CA ALA A 25 -10.81 6.40 0.34
C ALA A 25 -11.95 5.51 -0.20
N GLU A 26 -11.96 5.22 -1.50
CA GLU A 26 -12.92 4.30 -2.13
C GLU A 26 -12.63 2.84 -1.79
N ALA A 27 -11.36 2.43 -1.74
CA ALA A 27 -10.95 1.08 -1.35
C ALA A 27 -11.16 0.76 0.15
N THR A 28 -11.49 1.76 0.97
CA THR A 28 -11.66 1.55 2.41
C THR A 28 -12.88 0.68 2.75
N GLU A 29 -13.89 0.58 1.88
CA GLU A 29 -15.04 -0.30 2.09
C GLU A 29 -14.64 -1.78 2.06
N THR A 30 -13.83 -2.19 1.08
CA THR A 30 -13.28 -3.55 1.00
C THR A 30 -12.30 -3.84 2.13
N LEU A 31 -11.49 -2.85 2.52
CA LEU A 31 -10.52 -3.00 3.60
C LEU A 31 -11.16 -3.33 4.96
N GLN A 32 -12.42 -2.96 5.20
CA GLN A 32 -13.11 -3.29 6.46
C GLN A 32 -13.27 -4.81 6.69
N ASN A 33 -13.25 -5.60 5.62
CA ASN A 33 -13.36 -7.05 5.69
C ASN A 33 -11.99 -7.76 5.72
N PHE A 34 -10.88 -7.01 5.70
CA PHE A 34 -9.55 -7.60 5.79
C PHE A 34 -9.38 -8.36 7.10
N GLN A 35 -8.91 -9.60 6.99
CA GLN A 35 -8.59 -10.45 8.13
C GLN A 35 -7.08 -10.61 8.21
N ALA A 36 -6.48 -10.06 9.27
CA ALA A 36 -5.07 -10.26 9.55
C ALA A 36 -4.82 -11.72 9.99
N PHE A 37 -3.69 -12.27 9.58
CA PHE A 37 -3.16 -13.51 10.13
C PHE A 37 -2.34 -13.23 11.40
N PRO A 38 -2.27 -14.17 12.35
CA PRO A 38 -1.51 -13.98 13.60
C PRO A 38 -0.01 -13.70 13.40
N ASP A 39 0.55 -14.09 12.27
CA ASP A 39 1.96 -13.95 11.89
C ASP A 39 2.22 -12.80 10.90
N ASP A 40 1.20 -11.99 10.58
CA ASP A 40 1.37 -10.78 9.77
C ASP A 40 2.22 -9.73 10.48
N LEU A 41 3.00 -9.00 9.68
CA LEU A 41 3.80 -7.86 10.13
C LEU A 41 3.32 -6.59 9.42
N LEU A 42 2.87 -5.60 10.20
CA LEU A 42 2.41 -4.31 9.67
C LEU A 42 3.52 -3.26 9.70
N VAL A 43 3.85 -2.70 8.53
CA VAL A 43 4.66 -1.47 8.42
C VAL A 43 3.73 -0.26 8.42
N SER A 44 3.66 0.46 9.53
CA SER A 44 2.83 1.66 9.67
C SER A 44 3.70 2.92 9.74
N THR A 45 3.50 3.85 8.81
CA THR A 45 4.29 5.10 8.73
C THR A 45 3.43 6.23 8.21
N TYR A 46 3.68 7.46 8.67
CA TYR A 46 3.22 8.64 7.93
C TYR A 46 3.91 8.69 6.56
N PRO A 47 3.24 9.18 5.49
CA PRO A 47 3.84 9.24 4.17
C PRO A 47 5.20 9.93 4.19
N LYS A 48 6.17 9.33 3.49
CA LYS A 48 7.55 9.81 3.34
C LYS A 48 8.46 9.62 4.56
N SER A 49 8.00 8.98 5.63
CA SER A 49 8.82 8.67 6.81
C SER A 49 9.68 7.41 6.69
N GLY A 50 10.08 7.01 5.48
CA GLY A 50 10.97 5.85 5.27
C GLY A 50 10.29 4.50 5.06
N THR A 51 9.02 4.45 4.66
CA THR A 51 8.26 3.21 4.41
C THR A 51 9.02 2.21 3.54
N THR A 52 9.48 2.64 2.35
CA THR A 52 10.25 1.77 1.44
C THR A 52 11.55 1.28 2.08
N TRP A 53 12.22 2.12 2.86
CA TRP A 53 13.49 1.75 3.47
C TRP A 53 13.32 0.63 4.50
N VAL A 54 12.35 0.76 5.41
CA VAL A 54 12.08 -0.28 6.40
C VAL A 54 11.49 -1.55 5.76
N SER A 55 10.67 -1.42 4.72
CA SER A 55 10.13 -2.56 3.97
C SER A 55 11.23 -3.39 3.29
N GLU A 56 12.26 -2.74 2.71
CA GLU A 56 13.40 -3.47 2.14
C GLU A 56 14.24 -4.16 3.23
N ILE A 57 14.48 -3.50 4.36
CA ILE A 57 15.20 -4.11 5.50
C ILE A 57 14.46 -5.38 5.97
N LEU A 58 13.13 -5.28 6.13
CA LEU A 58 12.31 -6.42 6.56
C LEU A 58 12.33 -7.56 5.54
N ASP A 59 12.20 -7.29 4.24
CA ASP A 59 12.26 -8.35 3.24
C ASP A 59 13.65 -9.03 3.22
N VAL A 60 14.74 -8.27 3.36
CA VAL A 60 16.09 -8.85 3.48
C VAL A 60 16.19 -9.79 4.68
N ILE A 61 15.61 -9.42 5.83
CA ILE A 61 15.57 -10.29 7.02
C ILE A 61 14.75 -11.55 6.73
N TYR A 62 13.55 -11.41 6.15
CA TYR A 62 12.67 -12.54 5.84
C TYR A 62 13.27 -13.49 4.80
N GLN A 63 14.09 -12.99 3.87
CA GLN A 63 14.81 -13.82 2.90
C GLN A 63 16.16 -14.36 3.42
N GLY A 64 16.53 -14.10 4.68
CA GLY A 64 17.78 -14.57 5.27
C GLY A 64 19.03 -13.91 4.66
N GLY A 65 18.93 -12.67 4.19
CA GLY A 65 20.02 -11.95 3.53
C GLY A 65 20.17 -12.23 2.03
N ASP A 66 19.32 -13.07 1.44
CA ASP A 66 19.37 -13.41 0.02
C ASP A 66 18.81 -12.28 -0.85
N LEU A 67 19.72 -11.52 -1.48
CA LEU A 67 19.36 -10.37 -2.33
C LEU A 67 18.67 -10.76 -3.64
N GLU A 68 18.91 -11.96 -4.16
CA GLU A 68 18.26 -12.41 -5.40
C GLU A 68 16.78 -12.70 -5.13
N LYS A 69 16.47 -13.30 -3.97
CA LYS A 69 15.07 -13.42 -3.52
C LYS A 69 14.42 -12.06 -3.29
N CYS A 70 15.15 -11.06 -2.79
CA CYS A 70 14.60 -9.70 -2.62
C CYS A 70 14.29 -9.01 -3.96
N ARG A 71 14.93 -9.43 -5.05
CA ARG A 71 14.71 -8.89 -6.42
C ARG A 71 13.59 -9.58 -7.19
N ARG A 72 12.91 -10.56 -6.59
CA ARG A 72 11.81 -11.33 -7.21
C ARG A 72 10.67 -10.47 -7.76
N ALA A 73 10.44 -9.29 -7.18
CA ALA A 73 9.43 -8.33 -7.64
C ALA A 73 9.72 -6.91 -7.08
N PRO A 74 9.10 -5.87 -7.63
CA PRO A 74 9.09 -4.54 -7.03
C PRO A 74 8.54 -4.55 -5.59
N ILE A 75 8.98 -3.59 -4.76
CA ILE A 75 8.67 -3.55 -3.33
C ILE A 75 7.16 -3.50 -3.04
N TYR A 76 6.37 -2.79 -3.86
CA TYR A 76 4.92 -2.68 -3.67
C TYR A 76 4.16 -3.97 -3.98
N ILE A 77 4.82 -4.97 -4.57
CA ILE A 77 4.30 -6.33 -4.75
C ILE A 77 4.74 -7.22 -3.58
N ARG A 78 6.00 -7.11 -3.14
CA ARG A 78 6.55 -7.89 -2.04
C ARG A 78 5.96 -7.51 -0.67
N VAL A 79 5.74 -6.22 -0.46
CA VAL A 79 5.13 -5.63 0.72
C VAL A 79 3.90 -4.83 0.25
N PRO A 80 2.72 -5.48 0.16
CA PRO A 80 1.52 -4.87 -0.39
C PRO A 80 1.08 -3.64 0.39
N PHE A 81 0.64 -2.60 -0.33
CA PHE A 81 0.09 -1.41 0.30
C PHE A 81 -1.40 -1.61 0.60
N LEU A 82 -1.73 -1.75 1.88
CA LEU A 82 -3.00 -2.28 2.35
C LEU A 82 -4.23 -1.57 1.78
N GLU A 83 -4.27 -0.23 1.80
CA GLU A 83 -5.37 0.60 1.29
C GLU A 83 -5.41 0.77 -0.24
N LYS A 84 -4.44 0.17 -0.95
CA LYS A 84 -4.42 0.11 -2.42
C LYS A 84 -4.83 -1.26 -2.93
N THR A 85 -4.54 -2.32 -2.19
CA THR A 85 -4.84 -3.68 -2.59
C THR A 85 -6.33 -3.95 -2.43
N GLY A 86 -7.00 -4.38 -3.50
CA GLY A 86 -8.38 -4.86 -3.42
C GLY A 86 -8.39 -6.24 -2.78
N TRP A 87 -8.88 -6.33 -1.54
CA TRP A 87 -9.11 -7.57 -0.81
C TRP A 87 -10.59 -7.94 -0.84
#